data_AF-A0A4V1UG59-F1
#
_entry.id   AF-A0A4V1UG59-F1
#
_cell.length_a   1.000
_cell.length_b   1.000
_cell.length_c   1.000
_cell.angle_alpha   90.00
_cell.angle_beta   90.00
_cell.angle_gamma   90.00
#
_symmetry.space_group_name_H-M   'P 1'
#
loop_
_entity.id
_entity.type
_entity.pdbx_description
1 polymer ?
#
loop_
_entity_poly.entity_id
_entity_poly.type
_entity_poly.pdbx_seq_one_letter_code
_entity_poly.pdbx_strand_id
1 'polypeptide(L)'
;MRALGPGSVSSFLKIILDVVFVALWIGLGAVALMMLAALLFSFNPDLIDNFSIRAGDAEIVSRGPVLLGGLAAAALYLAGVLVIVERLRRIFATLTAGDPFHPENVRRLRVIGLVLAGLEIGRYVIYGLG
;
A
#
# COMPACT_ATOMS: atom_id res chain seq x y z
N MET A 1 4.74 30.60 16.46
CA MET A 1 3.90 29.94 15.45
C MET A 1 2.87 29.09 16.16
N ARG A 2 1.60 29.52 16.18
CA ARG A 2 0.52 28.98 17.06
C ARG A 2 -0.46 28.05 16.29
N ALA A 3 0.03 27.40 15.23
CA ALA A 3 -0.79 26.57 14.34
C ALA A 3 -0.79 25.07 14.70
N LEU A 4 -0.08 24.66 15.76
CA LEU A 4 0.07 23.27 16.19
C LEU A 4 -0.50 23.06 17.61
N GLY A 5 -1.67 23.65 17.90
CA GLY A 5 -2.37 23.46 19.17
C GLY A 5 -3.46 22.37 19.11
N PRO A 6 -3.98 21.87 20.25
CA PRO A 6 -4.87 20.69 20.38
C PRO A 6 -6.25 20.76 19.71
N GLY A 7 -6.47 21.72 18.82
CA GLY A 7 -7.66 21.85 17.96
C GLY A 7 -7.33 22.26 16.52
N SER A 8 -6.08 22.06 16.06
CA SER A 8 -5.60 22.55 14.75
C SER A 8 -5.63 21.49 13.63
N VAL A 9 -5.35 21.95 12.41
CA VAL A 9 -5.07 21.17 11.18
C VAL A 9 -4.16 19.95 11.44
N SER A 10 -3.24 20.03 12.39
CA SER A 10 -2.34 18.92 12.75
C SER A 10 -3.08 17.73 13.36
N SER A 11 -4.12 17.97 14.17
CA SER A 11 -4.96 16.91 14.75
C SER A 11 -5.80 16.23 13.67
N PHE A 12 -6.41 17.02 12.79
CA PHE A 12 -7.19 16.52 11.65
C PHE A 12 -6.34 15.68 10.69
N LEU A 13 -5.14 16.15 10.35
CA LEU A 13 -4.23 15.44 9.46
C LEU A 13 -3.78 14.11 10.07
N LYS A 14 -3.51 14.07 11.38
CA LYS A 14 -3.20 12.82 12.09
C LYS A 14 -4.34 11.81 11.99
N ILE A 15 -5.59 12.25 12.19
CA ILE A 15 -6.77 11.38 12.08
C ILE A 15 -6.88 10.80 10.67
N ILE A 16 -6.75 11.62 9.63
CA ILE A 16 -6.79 11.13 8.25
C ILE A 16 -5.69 10.09 8.01
N LEU A 17 -4.46 10.37 8.44
CA LEU A 17 -3.35 9.43 8.28
C LEU A 17 -3.61 8.10 9.00
N ASP A 18 -4.21 8.13 10.19
CA ASP A 18 -4.58 6.93 10.92
C ASP A 18 -5.67 6.12 10.18
N VAL A 19 -6.70 6.78 9.66
CA VAL A 19 -7.77 6.12 8.88
C VAL A 19 -7.20 5.52 7.59
N VAL A 20 -6.40 6.27 6.84
CA VAL A 20 -5.75 5.79 5.62
C VAL A 20 -4.83 4.62 5.92
N PHE A 21 -4.08 4.65 7.01
CA PHE A 21 -3.23 3.54 7.43
C PHE A 21 -4.01 2.26 7.69
N VAL A 22 -5.13 2.34 8.41
CA VAL A 22 -6.00 1.18 8.64
C VAL A 22 -6.59 0.68 7.32
N ALA A 23 -7.06 1.58 6.46
CA ALA A 23 -7.59 1.22 5.14
C ALA A 23 -6.54 0.51 4.28
N LEU A 24 -5.28 0.93 4.32
CA LEU A 24 -4.17 0.28 3.62
C LEU A 24 -3.92 -1.14 4.15
N TRP A 25 -3.99 -1.36 5.47
CA TRP A 25 -3.89 -2.70 6.04
C TRP A 25 -5.05 -3.61 5.63
N ILE A 26 -6.27 -3.09 5.62
CA ILE A 26 -7.45 -3.83 5.13
C ILE A 26 -7.25 -4.20 3.66
N GLY A 27 -6.83 -3.24 2.83
CA GLY A 27 -6.53 -3.48 1.42
C GLY A 27 -5.44 -4.54 1.22
N LEU A 28 -4.34 -4.44 1.97
CA LEU A 28 -3.27 -5.43 1.93
C LEU A 28 -3.75 -6.82 2.37
N GLY A 29 -4.58 -6.89 3.41
CA GLY A 29 -5.22 -8.12 3.86
C GLY A 29 -6.14 -8.73 2.79
N ALA A 30 -6.94 -7.91 2.10
CA ALA A 30 -7.79 -8.35 1.00
C ALA A 30 -6.95 -8.92 -0.17
N VAL A 31 -5.86 -8.25 -0.56
CA VAL A 31 -4.95 -8.76 -1.59
C VAL A 31 -4.29 -10.07 -1.16
N ALA A 32 -3.85 -10.18 0.11
CA ALA A 32 -3.27 -11.41 0.64
C ALA A 32 -4.28 -12.57 0.62
N LEU A 33 -5.55 -12.32 0.97
CA LEU A 33 -6.62 -13.32 0.88
C LEU A 33 -6.89 -13.73 -0.57
N MET A 34 -6.90 -12.79 -1.51
CA MET A 34 -7.04 -13.10 -2.94
C MET A 34 -5.87 -13.95 -3.45
N MET A 35 -4.63 -13.65 -3.05
CA MET A 35 -3.46 -14.46 -3.40
C MET A 35 -3.56 -15.87 -2.82
N LEU A 36 -3.98 -15.99 -1.55
CA LEU A 36 -4.19 -17.29 -0.91
C LEU A 36 -5.25 -18.10 -1.66
N ALA A 37 -6.39 -17.48 -1.99
CA ALA A 37 -7.45 -18.14 -2.74
C ALA A 37 -6.95 -18.59 -4.14
N ALA A 38 -6.26 -17.72 -4.88
CA ALA A 38 -5.68 -18.05 -6.17
C ALA A 38 -4.68 -19.21 -6.09
N LEU A 39 -3.85 -19.25 -5.05
CA LEU A 39 -2.92 -20.34 -4.80
C LEU A 39 -3.63 -21.65 -4.47
N LEU A 40 -4.64 -21.61 -3.60
CA LEU A 40 -5.43 -22.80 -3.23
C LEU A 40 -6.18 -23.38 -4.43
N PHE A 41 -6.78 -22.52 -5.26
CA PHE A 41 -7.46 -22.95 -6.48
C PHE A 41 -6.50 -23.49 -7.53
N SER A 42 -5.24 -23.01 -7.58
CA SER A 42 -4.22 -23.57 -8.47
C SER A 42 -3.92 -25.04 -8.19
N PHE A 43 -4.22 -25.57 -6.99
CA PHE A 43 -4.05 -26.99 -6.67
C PHE A 43 -5.23 -27.87 -7.09
N ASN A 44 -6.42 -27.30 -7.34
CA ASN A 44 -7.63 -28.03 -7.71
C ASN A 44 -8.40 -27.28 -8.83
N PRO A 45 -7.99 -27.45 -10.09
CA PRO A 45 -8.56 -26.72 -11.23
C PRO A 45 -10.06 -27.02 -11.46
N ASP A 46 -10.55 -28.18 -11.04
CA ASP A 46 -11.98 -28.56 -11.16
C ASP A 46 -12.92 -27.64 -10.35
N LEU A 47 -12.40 -26.94 -9.33
CA LEU A 47 -13.15 -25.92 -8.57
C LEU A 47 -13.24 -24.58 -9.32
N ILE A 48 -12.31 -24.30 -10.25
CA ILE A 48 -12.25 -23.06 -11.04
C ILE A 48 -13.27 -23.09 -12.19
N ASP A 49 -13.52 -24.25 -12.80
CA ASP A 49 -14.48 -24.40 -13.91
C ASP A 49 -15.92 -23.99 -13.52
N ASN A 50 -16.24 -24.00 -12.23
CA ASN A 50 -17.55 -23.58 -11.71
C ASN A 50 -17.55 -22.14 -11.14
N PHE A 51 -16.42 -21.44 -11.14
CA PHE A 51 -16.25 -20.15 -10.48
C PHE A 51 -15.77 -19.06 -11.44
N SER A 52 -16.68 -18.53 -12.25
CA SER A 52 -16.41 -17.34 -13.08
C SER A 52 -16.52 -16.07 -12.23
N ILE A 53 -15.40 -15.52 -11.77
CA ILE A 53 -15.37 -14.19 -11.14
C ILE A 53 -15.40 -13.14 -12.26
N ARG A 54 -16.58 -12.54 -12.51
CA ARG A 54 -16.69 -11.34 -13.35
C ARG A 54 -16.37 -10.10 -12.53
N ALA A 55 -15.24 -9.47 -12.83
CA ALA A 55 -14.89 -8.13 -12.36
C ALA A 55 -15.01 -7.15 -13.55
N GLY A 56 -16.22 -6.68 -13.83
CA GLY A 56 -16.51 -5.77 -14.96
C GLY A 56 -16.46 -6.45 -16.34
N ASP A 57 -16.16 -5.68 -17.40
CA ASP A 57 -16.01 -6.12 -18.80
C ASP A 57 -14.69 -6.86 -19.10
N ALA A 58 -13.80 -6.96 -18.12
CA ALA A 58 -12.59 -7.75 -18.25
C ALA A 58 -12.92 -9.21 -17.92
N GLU A 59 -13.07 -10.04 -18.95
CA GLU A 59 -13.05 -11.49 -18.79
C GLU A 59 -11.68 -11.88 -18.22
N ILE A 60 -11.61 -12.18 -16.92
CA ILE A 60 -10.41 -12.74 -16.28
C ILE A 60 -10.33 -14.21 -16.70
N VAL A 61 -10.15 -14.44 -18.01
CA VAL A 61 -9.92 -15.76 -18.58
C VAL A 61 -8.44 -16.11 -18.38
N SER A 62 -8.22 -16.86 -17.31
CA SER A 62 -7.19 -17.89 -17.17
C SER A 62 -5.81 -17.61 -17.81
N ARG A 63 -4.96 -16.89 -17.08
CA ARG A 63 -3.53 -17.25 -16.95
C ARG A 63 -3.14 -17.09 -15.48
N GLY A 64 -3.28 -18.15 -14.69
CA GLY A 64 -2.95 -18.16 -13.26
C GLY A 64 -1.65 -17.42 -12.89
N PRO A 65 -0.55 -17.58 -13.64
CA PRO A 65 0.69 -16.83 -13.40
C PRO A 65 0.57 -15.30 -13.56
N VAL A 66 -0.25 -14.83 -14.51
CA VAL A 66 -0.46 -13.39 -14.75
C VAL A 66 -1.28 -12.77 -13.64
N LEU A 67 -2.34 -13.46 -13.19
CA LEU A 67 -3.16 -13.01 -12.06
C LEU A 67 -2.32 -12.93 -10.78
N LEU A 68 -1.54 -13.97 -10.47
CA LEU A 68 -0.65 -14.00 -9.31
C LEU A 68 0.41 -12.90 -9.38
N GLY A 69 0.99 -12.67 -10.57
CA GLY A 69 1.94 -11.58 -10.79
C GLY A 69 1.31 -10.19 -10.55
N GLY A 70 0.10 -9.97 -11.05
CA GLY A 70 -0.65 -8.73 -10.84
C GLY A 70 -0.99 -8.49 -9.37
N LEU A 71 -1.46 -9.52 -8.66
CA LEU A 71 -1.74 -9.45 -7.23
C LEU A 71 -0.48 -9.19 -6.40
N ALA A 72 0.64 -9.85 -6.75
CA ALA A 72 1.92 -9.61 -6.08
C ALA A 72 2.43 -8.18 -6.30
N ALA A 73 2.31 -7.65 -7.52
CA ALA A 73 2.66 -6.26 -7.81
C ALA A 73 1.77 -5.28 -7.03
N ALA A 74 0.46 -5.54 -6.96
CA ALA A 74 -0.48 -4.74 -6.16
C ALA A 74 -0.14 -4.78 -4.66
N ALA A 75 0.19 -5.96 -4.12
CA ALA A 75 0.61 -6.12 -2.73
C ALA A 75 1.90 -5.34 -2.42
N LEU A 76 2.90 -5.43 -3.30
CA LEU A 76 4.16 -4.68 -3.17
C LEU A 76 3.93 -3.17 -3.21
N TYR A 77 3.08 -2.70 -4.12
CA TYR A 77 2.71 -1.29 -4.22
C TYR A 77 2.03 -0.81 -2.94
N LEU A 78 0.99 -1.54 -2.47
CA LEU A 78 0.30 -1.23 -1.21
C LEU A 78 1.24 -1.23 -0.02
N ALA A 79 2.15 -2.20 0.07
CA ALA A 79 3.15 -2.28 1.12
C ALA A 79 4.10 -1.06 1.09
N GLY A 80 4.54 -0.63 -0.09
CA GLY A 80 5.34 0.59 -0.26
C GLY A 80 4.61 1.83 0.25
N VAL A 81 3.35 2.02 -0.17
CA VAL A 81 2.51 3.13 0.30
C VAL A 81 2.29 3.07 1.81
N LEU A 82 2.06 1.87 2.37
CA LEU A 82 1.89 1.65 3.81
C LEU A 82 3.14 2.06 4.59
N VAL A 83 4.33 1.71 4.12
CA VAL A 83 5.59 2.16 4.73
C VAL A 83 5.68 3.69 4.73
N ILE A 84 5.34 4.33 3.61
CA ILE A 84 5.35 5.80 3.51
C ILE A 84 4.40 6.43 4.54
N VAL A 85 3.14 5.98 4.58
CA VAL A 85 2.14 6.50 5.52
C VAL A 85 2.57 6.29 6.96
N GLU A 86 3.11 5.11 7.31
CA GLU A 86 3.61 4.83 8.65
C GLU A 86 4.76 5.78 9.05
N ARG A 87 5.69 6.08 8.13
CA ARG A 87 6.76 7.05 8.41
C ARG A 87 6.21 8.46 8.59
N LEU A 88 5.24 8.88 7.77
CA LEU A 88 4.59 10.17 7.90
C LEU A 88 3.85 10.30 9.24
N ARG A 89 3.11 9.27 9.67
CA ARG A 89 2.42 9.25 10.97
C ARG A 89 3.37 9.55 12.13
N ARG A 90 4.56 8.94 12.11
CA ARG A 90 5.58 9.17 13.14
C ARG A 90 6.15 10.58 13.08
N ILE A 91 6.36 11.15 11.89
CA ILE A 91 6.82 12.54 11.72
C ILE A 91 5.77 13.51 12.30
N PHE A 92 4.49 13.33 11.97
CA PHE A 92 3.40 14.14 12.52
C PHE A 92 3.25 14.00 14.04
N ALA A 93 3.51 12.81 14.59
CA ALA A 93 3.56 12.61 16.04
C ALA A 93 4.65 13.49 16.70
N THR A 94 5.86 13.54 16.13
CA THR A 94 6.94 14.40 16.65
C THR A 94 6.66 15.89 16.45
N LEU A 95 6.04 16.27 15.34
CA LEU A 95 5.64 17.66 15.08
C LEU A 95 4.58 18.14 16.08
N THR A 96 3.62 17.29 16.40
CA THR A 96 2.57 17.58 17.39
C THR A 96 3.15 17.67 18.80
N ALA A 97 4.25 16.97 19.08
CA ALA A 97 5.00 17.06 20.34
C ALA A 97 5.88 18.33 20.45
N GLY A 98 5.97 19.13 19.38
CA GLY A 98 6.70 20.40 19.37
C GLY A 98 8.17 20.32 18.96
N ASP A 99 8.67 19.15 18.57
CA ASP A 99 10.03 18.97 18.04
C ASP A 99 10.01 18.64 16.53
N PRO A 100 9.95 19.68 15.67
CA PRO A 100 9.92 19.50 14.22
C PRO A 100 11.22 18.95 13.62
N PHE A 101 12.37 19.20 14.26
CA PHE A 101 13.69 18.88 13.70
C PHE A 101 14.35 17.67 14.36
N HIS A 102 13.54 16.81 14.98
CA HIS A 102 14.01 15.57 15.58
C HIS A 102 14.86 14.75 14.57
N PRO A 103 16.12 14.38 14.86
CA PRO A 103 17.05 13.76 13.90
C PRO A 103 16.48 12.51 13.20
N GLU A 104 15.65 11.73 13.92
CA GLU A 104 14.90 10.59 13.38
C GLU A 104 13.99 10.94 12.20
N ASN A 105 13.46 12.16 12.10
CA ASN A 105 12.63 12.59 10.98
C ASN A 105 13.42 12.63 9.66
N VAL A 106 14.71 12.98 9.71
CA VAL A 106 15.59 12.91 8.53
C VAL A 106 15.71 11.47 8.03
N ARG A 107 15.88 10.51 8.95
CA ARG A 107 15.92 9.09 8.62
C ARG A 107 14.60 8.60 8.03
N ARG A 108 13.46 9.01 8.61
CA ARG A 108 12.11 8.69 8.10
C ARG A 108 11.90 9.24 6.70
N LEU A 109 12.28 10.49 6.44
CA LEU A 109 12.21 11.11 5.12
C LEU A 109 13.10 10.39 4.10
N ARG A 110 14.31 9.97 4.49
CA ARG A 110 15.19 9.17 3.63
C ARG A 110 14.55 7.85 3.24
N VAL A 111 13.91 7.15 4.18
CA VAL A 111 13.19 5.90 3.89
C VAL A 111 12.03 6.16 2.93
N ILE A 112 11.25 7.23 3.13
CA ILE A 112 10.18 7.61 2.20
C ILE A 112 10.74 7.84 0.80
N GLY A 113 11.83 8.61 0.67
CA GLY A 113 12.48 8.86 -0.60
C GLY A 113 12.98 7.59 -1.30
N LEU A 114 13.58 6.66 -0.55
CA LEU A 114 14.03 5.37 -1.08
C LEU A 114 12.86 4.50 -1.56
N VAL A 115 11.75 4.46 -0.81
CA VAL A 115 10.56 3.71 -1.21
C VAL A 115 9.94 4.32 -2.47
N LEU A 116 9.79 5.65 -2.53
CA LEU A 116 9.29 6.34 -3.72
C LEU A 116 10.18 6.10 -4.94
N ALA A 117 11.51 6.20 -4.78
CA ALA A 117 12.45 5.88 -5.85
C ALA A 117 12.30 4.43 -6.32
N GLY A 118 12.18 3.47 -5.39
CA GLY A 118 11.95 2.07 -5.72
C GLY A 118 10.65 1.83 -6.48
N LEU A 119 9.55 2.47 -6.06
CA LEU A 119 8.26 2.38 -6.73
C LEU A 119 8.30 2.99 -8.14
N GLU A 120 8.94 4.14 -8.31
CA GLU A 120 9.10 4.79 -9.63
C GLU A 120 9.98 3.96 -10.57
N ILE A 121 11.12 3.46 -10.08
CA ILE A 121 11.97 2.55 -10.87
C ILE A 121 11.18 1.31 -11.28
N GLY A 122 10.44 0.70 -10.35
CA GLY A 122 9.56 -0.43 -10.65
C GLY A 122 8.53 -0.10 -11.72
N ARG A 123 7.89 1.07 -11.64
CA ARG A 123 6.92 1.56 -12.64
C ARG A 123 7.57 1.70 -14.02
N TYR A 124 8.74 2.31 -14.11
CA TYR A 124 9.46 2.47 -15.38
C TYR A 124 9.92 1.14 -15.97
N VAL A 125 10.37 0.20 -15.13
CA VAL A 125 10.74 -1.15 -15.56
C VAL A 125 9.53 -1.87 -16.15
N ILE A 126 8.38 -1.85 -15.46
CA ILE A 126 7.16 -2.49 -15.96
C ILE A 126 6.72 -1.85 -17.29
N TYR A 127 6.68 -0.52 -17.36
CA TYR A 127 6.32 0.20 -18.60
C TYR A 127 7.29 -0.08 -19.75
N GLY A 128 8.60 -0.21 -19.46
CA GLY A 128 9.61 -0.55 -20.46
C GLY A 128 9.55 -2.00 -20.94
N LEU A 129 8.87 -2.90 -20.21
CA LEU A 129 8.71 -4.30 -20.57
C LEU A 129 7.50 -4.59 -21.47
N GLY A 130 6.57 -3.62 -21.63
CA GLY A 130 5.41 -3.72 -22.53
C GLY A 130 4.10 -3.33 -21.89
#